data_AF-A0A8J3W9A1-F1
#
_entry.id   AF-A0A8J3W9A1-F1
#
_cell.length_a   1.000
_cell.length_b   1.000
_cell.length_c   1.000
_cell.angle_alpha   90.00
_cell.angle_beta   90.00
_cell.angle_gamma   90.00
#
_symmetry.space_group_name_H-M   'P 1'
#
loop_
_entity.id
_entity.type
_entity.pdbx_description
1 polymer ?
#
loop_
_entity_poly.entity_id
_entity_poly.type
_entity_poly.pdbx_seq_one_letter_code
_entity_poly.pdbx_strand_id
1 'polypeptide(L)'
;MTASAGAVTLGATQARATTDSTTAVPVRAIAGAAASATVNAKVSAKMTRAARQKERAARAVSTAKRKVGAPYRWGASGPGAFDCSGLVQYSWRAAGVKLPRITYSQYRAVRKKVSWRSLRPGDLVFFRGLGHVGIYVGGGKMVHSPSSGKTVRIVTMKGYYRSSFVGAVRPGG
;
A
#
# COMPACT_ATOMS: atom_id res chain seq x y z
N MET A 1 13.86 -80.42 8.95
CA MET A 1 15.19 -81.07 8.95
C MET A 1 16.21 -79.94 8.77
N THR A 2 16.82 -79.40 9.84
CA THR A 2 18.14 -79.84 10.38
C THR A 2 19.18 -79.93 9.26
N ALA A 3 20.33 -79.27 9.24
CA ALA A 3 21.26 -78.78 10.26
C ALA A 3 22.18 -77.71 9.58
N SER A 4 22.81 -76.75 10.27
CA SER A 4 24.11 -76.87 10.99
C SER A 4 25.12 -77.78 10.28
N ALA A 5 26.42 -77.53 10.17
CA ALA A 5 27.37 -76.49 10.56
C ALA A 5 28.74 -76.93 9.96
N GLY A 6 29.75 -76.06 9.94
CA GLY A 6 31.16 -76.43 9.71
C GLY A 6 31.89 -75.38 8.86
N ALA A 7 32.66 -74.42 9.36
CA ALA A 7 33.80 -74.39 10.29
C ALA A 7 35.18 -74.43 9.58
N VAL A 8 35.89 -73.27 9.64
CA VAL A 8 37.33 -73.08 10.00
C VAL A 8 38.34 -73.48 8.88
N THR A 9 39.35 -72.71 8.43
CA THR A 9 40.38 -71.95 9.17
C THR A 9 41.30 -71.11 8.22
N LEU A 10 41.73 -69.94 8.71
CA LEU A 10 43.04 -69.23 8.66
C LEU A 10 43.87 -69.01 7.35
N GLY A 11 44.21 -67.73 7.15
CA GLY A 11 45.42 -67.26 6.46
C GLY A 11 45.59 -65.73 6.60
N ALA A 12 46.46 -65.30 7.52
CA ALA A 12 46.89 -63.90 7.72
C ALA A 12 47.88 -63.48 6.60
N THR A 13 47.97 -62.24 6.11
CA THR A 13 48.68 -61.12 6.76
C THR A 13 48.64 -59.83 5.90
N GLN A 14 48.48 -58.70 6.60
CA GLN A 14 49.04 -57.34 6.43
C GLN A 14 48.62 -56.35 5.30
N ALA A 15 47.90 -55.31 5.77
CA ALA A 15 48.18 -53.86 5.69
C ALA A 15 48.12 -53.10 4.34
N ARG A 16 47.15 -52.18 4.22
CA ARG A 16 47.36 -50.72 4.17
C ARG A 16 46.02 -49.95 4.19
N ALA A 17 46.04 -48.80 4.85
CA ALA A 17 44.96 -47.81 4.97
C ALA A 17 44.50 -47.30 3.58
N THR A 18 43.30 -46.78 3.34
CA THR A 18 42.71 -45.52 3.84
C THR A 18 41.31 -45.31 3.20
N THR A 19 40.46 -44.54 3.91
CA THR A 19 39.34 -43.71 3.42
C THR A 19 38.03 -44.36 2.96
N ASP A 20 37.13 -44.47 3.93
CA ASP A 20 35.68 -44.33 3.79
C ASP A 20 35.33 -42.93 3.21
N SER A 21 34.38 -42.88 2.29
CA SER A 21 33.76 -41.63 1.81
C SER A 21 32.32 -41.89 1.39
N THR A 22 31.48 -42.08 2.41
CA THR A 22 30.05 -41.77 2.36
C THR A 22 29.88 -40.30 1.93
N THR A 23 29.49 -40.07 0.67
CA THR A 23 29.14 -38.72 0.20
C THR A 23 27.73 -38.36 0.69
N ALA A 24 27.69 -37.57 1.76
CA ALA A 24 26.50 -36.91 2.24
C ALA A 24 25.93 -35.95 1.18
N VAL A 25 24.64 -36.08 0.89
CA VAL A 25 23.87 -35.12 0.08
C VAL A 25 23.91 -33.75 0.79
N PRO A 26 24.28 -32.65 0.12
CA PRO A 26 24.43 -31.37 0.80
C PRO A 26 23.05 -30.78 1.15
N VAL A 27 22.72 -30.75 2.45
CA VAL A 27 21.53 -30.11 3.06
C VAL A 27 21.51 -28.56 2.86
N ARG A 28 22.45 -28.01 2.09
CA ARG A 28 22.67 -26.57 1.93
C ARG A 28 21.86 -25.93 0.79
N ALA A 29 21.25 -26.71 -0.10
CA ALA A 29 20.46 -26.20 -1.22
C ALA A 29 19.01 -25.82 -0.86
N ILE A 30 18.45 -26.36 0.21
CA ILE A 30 17.04 -26.13 0.60
C ILE A 30 16.81 -24.78 1.33
N ALA A 31 17.82 -24.23 2.00
CA ALA A 31 17.69 -22.97 2.74
C ALA A 31 17.62 -21.72 1.81
N GLY A 32 18.36 -21.73 0.70
CA GLY A 32 18.38 -20.61 -0.27
C GLY A 32 17.10 -20.53 -1.13
N ALA A 33 16.52 -21.68 -1.47
CA ALA A 33 15.26 -21.76 -2.22
C ALA A 33 14.06 -21.31 -1.38
N ALA A 34 13.98 -21.70 -0.10
CA ALA A 34 12.93 -21.28 0.82
C ALA A 34 12.99 -19.76 1.15
N ALA A 35 14.20 -19.21 1.28
CA ALA A 35 14.41 -17.77 1.45
C ALA A 35 13.98 -16.98 0.19
N SER A 36 14.32 -17.45 -1.01
CA SER A 36 13.94 -16.81 -2.28
C SER A 36 12.44 -16.91 -2.59
N ALA A 37 11.81 -18.05 -2.28
CA ALA A 37 10.35 -18.23 -2.41
C ALA A 37 9.58 -17.28 -1.49
N THR A 38 10.07 -17.09 -0.25
CA THR A 38 9.45 -16.17 0.73
C THR A 38 9.58 -14.70 0.32
N VAL A 39 10.71 -14.31 -0.29
CA VAL A 39 10.91 -12.95 -0.83
C VAL A 39 9.98 -12.71 -2.03
N ASN A 40 9.89 -13.66 -2.97
CA ASN A 40 9.01 -13.55 -4.14
C ASN A 40 7.52 -13.48 -3.76
N ALA A 41 7.06 -14.27 -2.79
CA ALA A 41 5.69 -14.20 -2.29
C ALA A 41 5.36 -12.85 -1.64
N LYS A 42 6.27 -12.28 -0.84
CA LYS A 42 6.10 -10.95 -0.21
C LYS A 42 6.07 -9.83 -1.25
N VAL A 43 6.90 -9.91 -2.29
CA VAL A 43 6.90 -8.94 -3.40
C VAL A 43 5.58 -9.02 -4.18
N SER A 44 5.11 -10.22 -4.51
CA SER A 44 3.82 -10.42 -5.20
C SER A 44 2.63 -9.90 -4.37
N ALA A 45 2.58 -10.20 -3.07
CA ALA A 45 1.55 -9.69 -2.16
C ALA A 45 1.58 -8.15 -2.04
N LYS A 46 2.78 -7.54 -2.02
CA LYS A 46 2.92 -6.07 -2.03
C LYS A 46 2.46 -5.46 -3.35
N MET A 47 2.79 -6.09 -4.48
CA MET A 47 2.38 -5.64 -5.81
C MET A 47 0.86 -5.69 -5.98
N THR A 48 0.21 -6.77 -5.53
CA THR A 48 -1.26 -6.86 -5.54
C THR A 48 -1.91 -5.82 -4.62
N ARG A 49 -1.33 -5.54 -3.44
CA ARG A 49 -1.81 -4.46 -2.55
C ARG A 49 -1.67 -3.08 -3.20
N ALA A 50 -0.55 -2.80 -3.86
CA ALA A 50 -0.35 -1.53 -4.57
C ALA A 50 -1.31 -1.36 -5.76
N ALA A 51 -1.60 -2.44 -6.50
CA ALA A 51 -2.58 -2.44 -7.57
C ALA A 51 -3.99 -2.14 -7.05
N ARG A 52 -4.44 -2.84 -6.00
CA ARG A 52 -5.74 -2.58 -5.35
C ARG A 52 -5.84 -1.15 -4.82
N GLN A 53 -4.76 -0.62 -4.23
CA GLN A 53 -4.72 0.77 -3.77
C GLN A 53 -4.90 1.76 -4.93
N LYS A 54 -4.24 1.51 -6.07
CA LYS A 54 -4.36 2.33 -7.28
C LYS A 54 -5.79 2.31 -7.84
N GLU A 55 -6.43 1.16 -7.86
CA GLU A 55 -7.83 1.01 -8.29
C GLU A 55 -8.79 1.79 -7.37
N ARG A 56 -8.65 1.64 -6.05
CA ARG A 56 -9.42 2.41 -5.07
C ARG A 56 -9.23 3.92 -5.24
N ALA A 57 -7.97 4.36 -5.42
CA ALA A 57 -7.65 5.75 -5.66
C ALA A 57 -8.33 6.28 -6.94
N ALA A 58 -8.32 5.51 -8.04
CA ALA A 58 -9.01 5.87 -9.27
C ALA A 58 -10.53 6.02 -9.08
N ARG A 59 -11.16 5.10 -8.33
CA ARG A 59 -12.59 5.17 -7.99
C ARG A 59 -12.91 6.39 -7.12
N ALA A 60 -12.06 6.71 -6.15
CA ALA A 60 -12.21 7.90 -5.31
C ALA A 60 -12.11 9.19 -6.14
N VAL A 61 -11.10 9.31 -7.01
CA VAL A 61 -10.93 10.46 -7.91
C VAL A 61 -12.12 10.61 -8.85
N SER A 62 -12.56 9.53 -9.50
CA SER A 62 -13.72 9.53 -10.38
C SER A 62 -14.99 9.99 -9.65
N THR A 63 -15.20 9.49 -8.42
CA THR A 63 -16.34 9.89 -7.58
C THR A 63 -16.30 11.36 -7.22
N ALA A 64 -15.14 11.88 -6.82
CA ALA A 64 -14.98 13.29 -6.50
C ALA A 64 -15.22 14.20 -7.72
N LYS A 65 -14.74 13.80 -8.90
CA LYS A 65 -14.96 14.52 -10.16
C LYS A 65 -16.45 14.62 -10.51
N ARG A 66 -17.24 13.55 -10.31
CA ARG A 66 -18.70 13.57 -10.51
C ARG A 66 -19.44 14.52 -9.55
N LYS A 67 -18.78 15.03 -8.51
CA LYS A 67 -19.37 15.99 -7.57
C LYS A 67 -18.97 17.43 -7.85
N VAL A 68 -18.17 17.69 -8.88
CA VAL A 68 -17.91 19.06 -9.35
C VAL A 68 -19.24 19.75 -9.65
N GLY A 69 -19.39 20.99 -9.18
CA GLY A 69 -20.64 21.75 -9.24
C GLY A 69 -21.51 21.64 -7.99
N ALA A 70 -21.37 20.61 -7.15
CA ALA A 70 -22.15 20.49 -5.93
C ALA A 70 -21.86 21.67 -4.96
N PRO A 71 -22.87 22.26 -4.30
CA PRO A 71 -22.68 23.38 -3.39
C PRO A 71 -21.89 22.99 -2.14
N TYR A 72 -21.12 23.95 -1.64
CA TYR A 72 -20.52 23.85 -0.32
C TYR A 72 -21.57 24.04 0.77
N ARG A 73 -21.58 23.14 1.76
CA ARG A 73 -22.32 23.31 3.01
C ARG A 73 -21.48 22.80 4.16
N TRP A 74 -21.27 23.64 5.18
CA TRP A 74 -20.54 23.25 6.39
C TRP A 74 -21.19 22.01 7.02
N GLY A 75 -20.40 21.00 7.37
CA GLY A 75 -20.92 19.76 7.95
C GLY A 75 -21.49 18.76 6.94
N ALA A 76 -21.68 19.12 5.66
CA ALA A 76 -22.28 18.22 4.69
C ALA A 76 -21.29 17.16 4.15
N SER A 77 -21.79 15.94 3.96
CA SER A 77 -21.01 14.75 3.50
C SER A 77 -21.66 14.03 2.31
N GLY A 78 -22.44 14.75 1.52
CA GLY A 78 -23.09 14.25 0.30
C GLY A 78 -24.52 13.72 0.46
N PRO A 79 -25.12 13.22 -0.63
CA PRO A 79 -24.58 13.23 -1.99
C PRO A 79 -24.76 14.57 -2.74
N GLY A 80 -25.59 15.49 -2.23
CA GLY A 80 -25.96 16.75 -2.91
C GLY A 80 -25.17 17.99 -2.50
N ALA A 81 -24.49 17.98 -1.36
CA ALA A 81 -23.66 19.10 -0.88
C ALA A 81 -22.49 18.57 -0.03
N PHE A 82 -21.40 19.33 0.04
CA PHE A 82 -20.18 18.87 0.71
C PHE A 82 -19.41 20.00 1.37
N ASP A 83 -18.83 19.76 2.54
CA ASP A 83 -17.62 20.48 2.95
C ASP A 83 -16.35 19.77 2.45
N CYS A 84 -15.18 20.33 2.76
CA CYS A 84 -13.89 19.84 2.25
C CYS A 84 -13.63 18.37 2.65
N SER A 85 -13.78 18.06 3.93
CA SER A 85 -13.51 16.73 4.49
C SER A 85 -14.64 15.75 4.21
N GLY A 86 -15.89 16.22 4.08
CA GLY A 86 -17.05 15.44 3.69
C GLY A 86 -16.98 14.97 2.23
N LEU A 87 -16.48 15.81 1.30
CA LEU A 87 -16.21 15.40 -0.08
C LEU A 87 -15.17 14.27 -0.13
N VAL A 88 -14.08 14.43 0.63
CA VAL A 88 -13.00 13.43 0.73
C VAL A 88 -13.53 12.11 1.28
N GLN A 89 -14.26 12.18 2.40
CA GLN A 89 -14.83 11.02 3.06
C GLN A 89 -15.83 10.29 2.13
N TYR A 90 -16.72 11.02 1.46
CA TYR A 90 -17.68 10.46 0.52
C TYR A 90 -16.99 9.72 -0.63
N SER A 91 -15.98 10.35 -1.22
CA SER A 91 -15.26 9.82 -2.38
C SER A 91 -14.47 8.56 -2.06
N TRP A 92 -13.77 8.54 -0.92
CA TRP A 92 -13.02 7.37 -0.48
C TRP A 92 -13.89 6.26 0.11
N ARG A 93 -15.03 6.60 0.73
CA ARG A 93 -16.04 5.61 1.13
C ARG A 93 -16.59 4.88 -0.08
N ALA A 94 -16.86 5.61 -1.17
CA ALA A 94 -17.22 5.02 -2.45
C ALA A 94 -16.09 4.15 -3.02
N ALA A 95 -14.84 4.26 -2.57
CA ALA A 95 -13.75 3.36 -2.94
C ALA A 95 -13.49 2.24 -1.91
N GLY A 96 -14.40 2.05 -0.94
CA GLY A 96 -14.26 1.03 0.10
C GLY A 96 -13.27 1.38 1.21
N VAL A 97 -12.85 2.66 1.34
CA VAL A 97 -11.94 3.13 2.38
C VAL A 97 -12.68 4.07 3.32
N LYS A 98 -12.78 3.69 4.60
CA LYS A 98 -13.39 4.53 5.62
C LYS A 98 -12.38 5.59 6.07
N LEU A 99 -12.78 6.85 6.04
CA LEU A 99 -12.00 7.98 6.54
C LEU A 99 -12.76 8.70 7.65
N PRO A 100 -12.06 9.23 8.67
CA PRO A 100 -12.67 10.09 9.68
C PRO A 100 -13.36 11.31 9.08
N ARG A 101 -14.28 11.91 9.85
CA ARG A 101 -15.10 13.03 9.37
C ARG A 101 -14.33 14.32 9.18
N ILE A 102 -13.39 14.62 10.07
CA ILE A 102 -12.69 15.91 10.12
C ILE A 102 -11.29 15.84 9.52
N THR A 103 -10.83 16.96 8.95
CA THR A 103 -9.57 17.06 8.20
C THR A 103 -8.35 16.59 8.98
N TYR A 104 -8.20 17.03 10.23
CA TYR A 104 -7.08 16.65 11.10
C TYR A 104 -7.00 15.13 11.32
N SER A 105 -8.14 14.51 11.63
CA SER A 105 -8.23 13.07 11.82
C SER A 105 -7.97 12.29 10.53
N GLN A 106 -8.39 12.81 9.36
CA GLN A 106 -8.04 12.21 8.07
C GLN A 106 -6.53 12.20 7.84
N TYR A 107 -5.85 13.32 8.15
CA TYR A 107 -4.40 13.39 8.04
C TYR A 107 -3.72 12.38 8.96
N ARG A 108 -4.15 12.27 10.22
CA ARG A 108 -3.55 11.37 11.21
C ARG A 108 -3.82 9.90 10.95
N ALA A 109 -5.04 9.54 10.54
CA ALA A 109 -5.45 8.15 10.34
C ALA A 109 -4.64 7.44 9.23
N VAL A 110 -4.12 8.19 8.26
CA VAL A 110 -3.36 7.62 7.15
C VAL A 110 -1.86 7.65 7.47
N ARG A 111 -1.30 6.45 7.62
CA ARG A 111 0.13 6.23 7.95
C ARG A 111 1.06 6.67 6.83
N LYS A 112 0.71 6.41 5.57
CA LYS A 112 1.59 6.71 4.43
C LYS A 112 1.56 8.20 4.12
N LYS A 113 2.57 8.93 4.60
CA LYS A 113 2.83 10.33 4.23
C LYS A 113 3.45 10.42 2.84
N VAL A 114 3.14 11.50 2.14
CA VAL A 114 3.54 11.77 0.76
C VAL A 114 4.06 13.20 0.66
N SER A 115 5.22 13.37 0.01
CA SER A 115 5.78 14.68 -0.29
C SER A 115 5.16 15.27 -1.55
N TRP A 116 5.26 16.59 -1.71
CA TRP A 116 4.72 17.31 -2.89
C TRP A 116 5.14 16.71 -4.23
N ARG A 117 6.42 16.32 -4.36
CA ARG A 117 6.98 15.76 -5.61
C ARG A 117 6.52 14.33 -5.90
N SER A 118 5.98 13.63 -4.90
CA SER A 118 5.57 12.22 -4.99
C SER A 118 4.05 12.04 -5.04
N LEU A 119 3.31 13.13 -5.29
CA LEU A 119 1.86 13.13 -5.37
C LEU A 119 1.38 12.27 -6.54
N ARG A 120 0.41 11.41 -6.24
CA ARG A 120 -0.25 10.51 -7.18
C ARG A 120 -1.77 10.69 -7.08
N PRO A 121 -2.52 10.57 -8.20
CA PRO A 121 -3.97 10.71 -8.17
C PRO A 121 -4.60 9.87 -7.06
N GLY A 122 -5.49 10.49 -6.29
CA GLY A 122 -6.13 9.93 -5.10
C GLY A 122 -5.50 10.36 -3.78
N ASP A 123 -4.24 10.80 -3.76
CA ASP A 123 -3.63 11.31 -2.53
C ASP A 123 -4.43 12.49 -1.97
N LEU A 124 -4.55 12.54 -0.64
CA LEU A 124 -5.19 13.67 0.03
C LEU A 124 -4.13 14.73 0.29
N VAL A 125 -4.42 15.96 -0.13
CA VAL A 125 -3.54 17.12 0.01
C VAL A 125 -4.14 18.06 1.04
N PHE A 126 -3.32 18.49 2.00
CA PHE A 126 -3.75 19.29 3.14
C PHE A 126 -3.08 20.65 3.14
N PHE A 127 -3.85 21.66 3.54
CA PHE A 127 -3.45 23.06 3.50
C PHE A 127 -3.86 23.79 4.78
N ARG A 128 -3.32 25.00 4.98
CA ARG A 128 -3.76 25.96 6.02
C ARG A 128 -3.75 25.35 7.43
N GLY A 129 -2.65 24.74 7.83
CA GLY A 129 -2.55 24.12 9.17
C GLY A 129 -3.53 22.96 9.38
N LEU A 130 -3.82 22.17 8.34
CA LEU A 130 -4.84 21.11 8.33
C LEU A 130 -6.30 21.61 8.41
N GLY A 131 -6.53 22.90 8.14
CA GLY A 131 -7.89 23.48 8.04
C GLY A 131 -8.60 23.17 6.72
N HIS A 132 -7.87 22.71 5.68
CA HIS A 132 -8.47 22.39 4.39
C HIS A 132 -7.86 21.13 3.77
N VAL A 133 -8.68 20.38 3.03
CA VAL A 133 -8.27 19.15 2.32
C VAL A 133 -8.87 19.07 0.92
N GLY A 134 -8.14 18.46 0.00
CA GLY A 134 -8.61 18.07 -1.33
C GLY A 134 -8.08 16.71 -1.75
N ILE A 135 -8.59 16.20 -2.88
CA ILE A 135 -8.09 14.98 -3.51
C ILE A 135 -7.25 15.39 -4.71
N TYR A 136 -5.99 14.98 -4.75
CA TYR A 136 -5.13 15.21 -5.90
C TYR A 136 -5.61 14.40 -7.11
N VAL A 137 -5.70 15.03 -8.28
CA VAL A 137 -6.24 14.42 -9.51
C VAL A 137 -5.19 14.27 -10.62
N GLY A 138 -3.93 14.60 -10.34
CA GLY A 138 -2.84 14.62 -11.32
C GLY A 138 -2.57 16.01 -11.91
N GLY A 139 -1.44 16.15 -12.60
CA GLY A 139 -1.08 17.39 -13.32
C GLY A 139 -1.01 18.65 -12.44
N GLY A 140 -0.63 18.53 -11.16
CA GLY A 140 -0.60 19.65 -10.23
C GLY A 140 -1.99 20.16 -9.82
N LYS A 141 -3.06 19.39 -10.04
CA LYS A 141 -4.44 19.79 -9.75
C LYS A 141 -5.06 18.96 -8.62
N MET A 142 -6.03 19.55 -7.93
CA MET A 142 -6.89 18.86 -6.96
C MET A 142 -8.37 19.16 -7.21
N VAL A 143 -9.22 18.25 -6.76
CA VAL A 143 -10.66 18.49 -6.57
C VAL A 143 -10.93 18.74 -5.09
N HIS A 144 -11.71 19.78 -4.78
CA HIS A 144 -12.04 20.15 -3.40
C HIS A 144 -13.38 20.88 -3.30
N SER A 145 -13.94 20.92 -2.09
CA SER A 145 -15.05 21.82 -1.73
C SER A 145 -14.49 23.01 -0.92
N PRO A 146 -14.40 24.23 -1.49
CA PRO A 146 -13.58 25.31 -0.95
C PRO A 146 -14.11 25.99 0.33
N SER A 147 -15.32 26.54 0.28
CA SER A 147 -15.91 27.37 1.34
C SER A 147 -17.37 27.71 1.02
N SER A 148 -18.10 28.28 1.99
CA SER A 148 -19.46 28.79 1.80
C SER A 148 -19.59 29.70 0.58
N GLY A 149 -20.74 29.63 -0.10
CA GLY A 149 -21.04 30.38 -1.33
C GLY A 149 -20.33 29.85 -2.59
N LYS A 150 -19.56 28.77 -2.49
CA LYS A 150 -18.85 28.17 -3.63
C LYS A 150 -19.25 26.72 -3.83
N THR A 151 -18.84 26.19 -4.96
CA THR A 151 -19.10 24.82 -5.40
C THR A 151 -17.81 24.00 -5.44
N VAL A 152 -17.97 22.67 -5.35
CA VAL A 152 -16.90 21.70 -5.61
C VAL A 152 -16.31 21.95 -6.99
N ARG A 153 -14.99 22.03 -7.07
CA ARG A 153 -14.26 22.40 -8.30
C ARG A 153 -12.89 21.77 -8.36
N ILE A 154 -12.33 21.74 -9.57
CA ILE A 154 -10.94 21.36 -9.81
C ILE A 154 -10.10 22.62 -9.94
N VAL A 155 -8.98 22.69 -9.23
CA VAL A 155 -8.07 23.84 -9.25
C VAL A 155 -6.62 23.39 -9.40
N THR A 156 -5.80 24.25 -10.02
CA THR A 156 -4.34 24.08 -10.03
C THR A 156 -3.77 24.51 -8.67
N MET A 157 -2.93 23.68 -8.06
CA MET A 157 -2.35 23.90 -6.74
C MET A 157 -1.11 24.81 -6.80
N LYS A 158 -1.25 26.02 -7.35
CA LYS A 158 -0.20 27.05 -7.43
C LYS A 158 -0.48 28.21 -6.47
N GLY A 159 0.50 29.11 -6.31
CA GLY A 159 0.38 30.32 -5.49
C GLY A 159 -0.02 29.98 -4.05
N TYR A 160 -1.21 30.44 -3.65
CA TYR A 160 -1.78 30.19 -2.32
C TYR A 160 -1.76 28.72 -1.88
N TYR A 161 -2.11 27.78 -2.76
CA TYR A 161 -2.10 26.36 -2.39
C TYR A 161 -0.68 25.84 -2.20
N ARG A 162 0.28 26.36 -2.96
CA ARG A 162 1.68 25.93 -2.84
C ARG A 162 2.30 26.43 -1.54
N SER A 163 2.05 27.68 -1.17
CA SER A 163 2.59 28.30 0.05
C SER A 163 1.91 27.79 1.32
N SER A 164 0.63 27.44 1.27
CA SER A 164 -0.13 26.92 2.42
C SER A 164 -0.11 25.40 2.56
N PHE A 165 0.65 24.68 1.72
CA PHE A 165 0.72 23.22 1.74
C PHE A 165 1.37 22.71 3.03
N VAL A 166 0.67 21.82 3.73
CA VAL A 166 1.16 21.20 4.98
C VAL A 166 1.74 19.83 4.71
N GLY A 167 1.09 19.04 3.85
CA GLY A 167 1.48 17.67 3.59
C GLY A 167 0.43 16.91 2.82
N ALA A 168 0.76 15.68 2.44
CA ALA A 168 -0.17 14.78 1.79
C ALA A 168 -0.11 13.37 2.38
N VAL A 169 -1.18 12.61 2.20
CA VAL A 169 -1.26 11.21 2.64
C VAL A 169 -1.88 10.32 1.55
N ARG A 170 -1.56 9.04 1.58
CA ARG A 170 -2.05 8.04 0.60
C ARG A 170 -2.95 6.99 1.27
N PRO A 171 -4.29 7.14 1.18
CA PRO A 171 -5.23 6.17 1.72
C PRO A 171 -5.31 4.88 0.89
N GLY A 172 -5.95 3.86 1.49
CA GLY A 172 -6.38 2.65 0.79
C GLY A 172 -5.30 1.62 0.49
N GLY A 173 -4.08 1.85 0.98
CA GLY A 173 -2.98 0.89 0.90
C GLY A 173 -2.75 0.18 2.20
#